data_AF-A0AAD2EFJ7-F1
#
_entry.id   AF-A0AAD2EFJ7-F1
#
_cell.length_a   1.000
_cell.length_b   1.000
_cell.length_c   1.000
_cell.angle_alpha   90.00
_cell.angle_beta   90.00
_cell.angle_gamma   90.00
#
_symmetry.space_group_name_H-M   'P 1'
#
loop_
_entity.id
_entity.type
_entity.pdbx_description
1 polymer ?
#
loop_
_entity_poly.entity_id
_entity_poly.type
_entity_poly.pdbx_seq_one_letter_code
_entity_poly.pdbx_strand_id
1 'polypeptide(L)'
;MIKGMQQNRLVVSVFGNDTNASFDPVLLDDSEFYQQLLKEFLETINPASSETTLYAMKRLQSKKRKIVDRRASKSRKLRYHIHEKIVNFVAPRSMKLPPDASMIFQNLFGLRTQKSASVV
;
A
#
# COMPACT_ATOMS: atom_id res chain seq x y z
N MET A 1 -4.04 29.30 31.79
CA MET A 1 -2.79 28.71 31.24
C MET A 1 -3.12 28.07 29.90
N ILE A 2 -2.66 28.65 28.80
CA ILE A 2 -2.90 28.10 27.44
C ILE A 2 -1.86 26.99 27.21
N LYS A 3 -2.34 25.77 27.01
CA LYS A 3 -1.50 24.59 26.77
C LYS A 3 -0.85 24.74 25.39
N GLY A 4 0.47 24.81 25.35
CA GLY A 4 1.22 24.98 24.09
C GLY A 4 0.85 23.90 23.06
N MET A 5 0.65 24.34 21.82
CA MET A 5 0.35 23.50 20.66
C MET A 5 1.50 22.51 20.43
N GLN A 6 1.31 21.27 20.82
CA GLN A 6 2.25 20.19 20.55
C GLN A 6 2.12 19.81 19.07
N GLN A 7 3.18 20.02 18.29
CA GLN A 7 3.22 19.61 16.90
C GLN A 7 3.31 18.08 16.82
N ASN A 8 2.15 17.43 16.80
CA ASN A 8 2.07 16.01 16.56
C ASN A 8 2.32 15.74 15.07
N ARG A 9 3.58 15.47 14.70
CA ARG A 9 3.93 14.87 13.41
C ARG A 9 3.31 13.47 13.34
N LEU A 10 2.06 13.37 12.91
CA LEU A 10 1.44 12.09 12.57
C LEU A 10 1.47 11.91 11.07
N VAL A 11 1.95 10.73 10.67
CA VAL A 11 1.97 10.27 9.29
C VAL A 11 0.52 10.14 8.81
N VAL A 12 0.06 11.11 8.02
CA VAL A 12 -1.17 10.98 7.23
C VAL A 12 -0.80 10.20 5.98
N SER A 13 -1.35 9.00 5.84
CA SER A 13 -1.33 8.26 4.58
C SER A 13 -2.27 8.97 3.60
N VAL A 14 -1.73 9.95 2.88
CA VAL A 14 -2.35 10.46 1.65
C VAL A 14 -2.39 9.30 0.66
N PHE A 15 -3.52 9.16 -0.03
CA PHE A 15 -3.82 8.08 -0.97
C PHE A 15 -2.61 7.69 -1.83
N GLY A 16 -2.10 6.47 -1.63
CA GLY A 16 -0.96 5.95 -2.38
C GLY A 16 -0.19 4.99 -1.49
N ASN A 17 -0.17 3.72 -1.86
CA ASN A 17 0.45 2.65 -1.08
C ASN A 17 1.96 2.58 -1.37
N ASP A 18 2.63 3.74 -1.38
CA ASP A 18 4.05 3.85 -1.68
C ASP A 18 4.80 4.05 -0.36
N THR A 19 5.33 2.96 0.17
CA THR A 19 6.24 2.95 1.34
C THR A 19 7.58 3.65 1.07
N ASN A 20 7.71 4.34 -0.07
CA ASN A 20 8.86 5.14 -0.49
C ASN A 20 8.44 6.57 -0.88
N ALA A 21 7.44 7.13 -0.20
CA ALA A 21 7.20 8.56 -0.29
C ALA A 21 8.34 9.28 0.43
N SER A 22 9.32 9.75 -0.36
CA SER A 22 10.20 10.86 -0.01
C SER A 22 9.34 11.93 0.68
N PHE A 23 9.48 12.04 2.00
CA PHE A 23 8.82 13.08 2.78
C PHE A 23 9.29 14.41 2.20
N ASP A 24 8.39 15.16 1.59
CA ASP A 24 8.66 16.56 1.26
C ASP A 24 8.74 17.31 2.60
N PRO A 25 9.92 17.81 3.02
CA PRO A 25 10.10 18.41 4.34
C PRO A 25 9.26 19.69 4.56
N VAL A 26 8.60 20.19 3.51
CA VAL A 26 7.80 21.42 3.52
C VAL A 26 6.30 21.17 3.79
N LEU A 27 5.80 19.94 3.65
CA LEU A 27 4.37 19.66 3.85
C LEU A 27 4.03 19.65 5.36
N LEU A 28 3.59 20.79 5.88
CA LEU A 28 3.10 20.93 7.25
C LEU A 28 1.63 20.50 7.32
N ASP A 29 1.30 19.48 8.13
CA ASP A 29 -0.09 19.10 8.41
C ASP A 29 -0.68 20.02 9.48
N ASP A 30 -1.28 21.13 9.04
CA ASP A 30 -1.92 22.16 9.87
C ASP A 30 -3.42 21.94 10.07
N SER A 31 -3.92 20.76 9.72
CA SER A 31 -5.34 20.43 9.75
C SER A 31 -5.98 20.55 11.14
N GLU A 32 -5.22 20.28 12.21
CA GLU A 32 -5.66 20.48 13.60
C GLU A 32 -5.75 21.97 13.97
N PHE A 33 -4.81 22.79 13.47
CA PHE A 33 -4.80 24.23 13.67
C PHE A 33 -5.96 24.91 12.93
N TYR A 34 -6.21 24.52 11.68
CA TYR A 34 -7.36 24.99 10.91
C TYR A 34 -8.69 24.62 11.58
N GLN A 35 -8.81 23.40 12.10
CA GLN A 35 -10.00 22.96 12.86
C GLN A 35 -10.23 23.82 14.10
N GLN A 36 -9.16 24.19 14.81
CA GLN A 36 -9.26 25.03 16.01
C GLN A 36 -9.68 26.47 15.67
N LEU A 37 -9.10 27.09 14.64
CA LEU A 37 -9.49 28.42 14.17
C LEU A 37 -10.94 28.46 13.68
N LEU A 38 -11.36 27.44 12.93
CA LEU A 38 -12.72 27.36 12.43
C LEU A 38 -13.72 27.17 13.58
N LYS A 39 -13.35 26.39 14.61
CA LYS A 39 -14.14 26.24 15.82
C LYS A 39 -14.31 27.58 16.55
N GLU A 40 -13.23 28.31 16.78
CA GLU A 40 -13.25 29.63 17.43
C GLU A 40 -14.10 30.63 16.65
N PHE A 41 -13.94 30.67 15.33
CA PHE A 41 -14.75 31.53 14.45
C PHE A 41 -16.25 31.23 14.55
N LEU A 42 -16.66 29.96 14.50
CA LEU A 42 -18.09 29.62 14.60
C LEU A 42 -18.66 29.88 16.00
N GLU A 43 -17.88 29.68 17.06
CA GLU A 43 -18.27 30.04 18.44
C GLU A 43 -18.53 31.55 18.59
N THR A 44 -17.78 32.40 17.89
CA THR A 44 -18.01 33.86 17.89
C THR A 44 -19.26 34.28 17.10
N ILE A 45 -19.62 33.57 16.03
CA ILE A 45 -20.80 33.90 15.21
C ILE A 45 -22.10 33.45 15.88
N ASN A 46 -22.12 32.28 16.51
CA ASN A 46 -23.34 31.76 17.11
C ASN A 46 -23.06 30.77 18.27
N PRO A 47 -23.11 31.22 19.54
CA PRO A 47 -22.72 30.38 20.68
C PRO A 47 -23.64 29.16 20.87
N ALA A 48 -24.89 29.23 20.38
CA ALA A 48 -25.87 28.15 20.43
C ALA A 48 -25.64 27.03 19.38
N SER A 49 -24.82 27.26 18.35
CA SER A 49 -24.54 26.32 17.25
C SER A 49 -23.27 25.47 17.47
N SER A 50 -22.56 25.74 18.56
CA SER A 50 -21.27 25.11 18.90
C SER A 50 -21.34 23.57 18.92
N GLU A 51 -22.43 23.00 19.41
CA GLU A 51 -22.59 21.55 19.53
C GLU A 51 -22.85 20.85 18.19
N THR A 52 -23.67 21.46 17.33
CA THR A 52 -23.94 20.99 15.97
C THR A 52 -22.72 21.08 15.05
N THR A 53 -21.92 22.13 15.21
CA THR A 53 -20.71 22.37 14.42
C THR A 53 -19.58 21.43 14.82
N LEU A 54 -19.42 21.17 16.13
CA LEU A 54 -18.53 20.12 16.65
C LEU A 54 -18.92 18.73 16.14
N TYR A 55 -20.21 18.42 16.07
CA TYR A 55 -20.68 17.14 15.55
C TYR A 55 -20.37 16.97 14.05
N ALA A 56 -20.56 18.04 13.26
CA ALA A 56 -20.22 18.05 11.84
C ALA A 56 -18.72 17.85 11.62
N MET A 57 -17.86 18.54 12.37
CA MET A 57 -16.40 18.37 12.30
C MET A 57 -15.97 16.94 12.62
N LYS A 58 -16.50 16.36 13.70
CA LYS A 58 -16.15 15.00 14.13
C LYS A 58 -16.57 13.94 13.09
N ARG A 59 -17.62 14.22 12.31
CA ARG A 59 -18.10 13.34 11.23
C ARG A 59 -17.26 13.47 9.96
N LEU A 60 -16.64 14.63 9.71
CA LEU A 60 -15.75 14.87 8.57
C LEU A 60 -14.36 14.25 8.76
N GLN A 61 -13.97 13.93 9.99
CA GLN A 61 -12.74 13.19 10.26
C GLN A 61 -12.81 11.79 9.63
N SER A 62 -11.95 11.54 8.65
CA SER A 62 -11.85 10.24 7.99
C SER A 62 -11.39 9.20 9.01
N LYS A 63 -12.20 8.16 9.22
CA LYS A 63 -11.83 7.06 10.11
C LYS A 63 -10.61 6.36 9.51
N LYS A 64 -9.48 6.38 10.21
CA LYS A 64 -8.28 5.61 9.83
C LYS A 64 -8.67 4.13 9.77
N ARG A 65 -8.74 3.59 8.55
CA ARG A 65 -8.99 2.16 8.31
C ARG A 65 -7.65 1.44 8.38
N LYS A 66 -7.63 0.24 8.97
CA LYS A 66 -6.44 -0.61 8.96
C LYS A 66 -6.04 -0.88 7.50
N ILE A 67 -4.74 -0.79 7.22
CA ILE A 67 -4.19 -1.19 5.93
C ILE A 67 -4.32 -2.71 5.86
N VAL A 68 -5.23 -3.19 5.01
CA VAL A 68 -5.50 -4.61 4.82
C VAL A 68 -5.08 -4.99 3.40
N ASP A 69 -4.38 -6.11 3.26
CA ASP A 69 -4.10 -6.71 1.96
C ASP A 69 -5.42 -7.13 1.29
N ARG A 70 -5.99 -6.26 0.46
CA ARG A 70 -7.28 -6.50 -0.22
C ARG A 70 -7.22 -7.72 -1.14
N ARG A 71 -6.03 -8.05 -1.65
CA ARG A 71 -5.77 -9.24 -2.49
C ARG A 71 -5.58 -10.53 -1.69
N ALA A 72 -5.42 -10.46 -0.37
CA ALA A 72 -5.29 -11.67 0.45
C ALA A 72 -6.60 -12.46 0.56
N SER A 73 -7.75 -11.85 0.28
CA SER A 73 -9.06 -12.49 0.32
C SER A 73 -9.33 -13.40 -0.90
N LYS A 74 -10.08 -14.49 -0.68
CA LYS A 74 -10.59 -15.40 -1.73
C LYS A 74 -9.52 -15.91 -2.72
N SER A 75 -8.39 -16.40 -2.20
CA SER A 75 -7.32 -17.06 -2.98
C SER A 75 -6.74 -16.25 -4.14
N ARG A 76 -6.87 -14.91 -4.12
CA ARG A 76 -6.26 -14.02 -5.14
C ARG A 76 -4.76 -13.82 -4.93
N LYS A 77 -4.21 -14.35 -3.84
CA LYS A 77 -2.79 -14.39 -3.52
C LYS A 77 -2.34 -15.84 -3.47
N LEU A 78 -1.24 -16.15 -4.15
CA LEU A 78 -0.61 -17.47 -4.07
C LEU A 78 -0.15 -17.74 -2.64
N ARG A 79 -0.52 -18.90 -2.12
CA ARG A 79 -0.13 -19.36 -0.79
C ARG A 79 0.50 -20.73 -0.95
N TYR A 80 1.73 -20.87 -0.47
CA TYR A 80 2.47 -22.12 -0.51
C TYR A 80 2.05 -22.98 0.68
N HIS A 81 0.84 -23.54 0.64
CA HIS A 81 0.36 -24.53 1.59
C HIS A 81 0.30 -25.90 0.91
N ILE A 82 0.73 -26.93 1.64
CA ILE A 82 0.62 -28.30 1.19
C ILE A 82 -0.82 -28.76 1.42
N HIS A 83 -1.49 -29.24 0.37
CA HIS A 83 -2.85 -29.75 0.44
C HIS A 83 -2.81 -31.29 0.44
N GLU A 84 -3.08 -31.92 1.59
CA GLU A 84 -2.91 -33.37 1.79
C GLU A 84 -3.62 -34.23 0.74
N LYS A 85 -4.83 -33.85 0.31
CA LYS A 85 -5.63 -34.60 -0.66
C LYS A 85 -5.02 -34.68 -2.07
N ILE A 86 -4.15 -33.75 -2.43
CA ILE A 86 -3.49 -33.72 -3.76
C ILE A 86 -2.02 -34.15 -3.70
N VAL A 87 -1.50 -34.42 -2.50
CA VAL A 87 -0.16 -35.00 -2.34
C VAL A 87 -0.18 -36.38 -2.98
N ASN A 88 0.84 -36.67 -3.80
CA ASN A 88 0.98 -37.94 -4.52
C ASN A 88 -0.20 -38.29 -5.46
N PHE A 89 -0.96 -37.29 -5.94
CA PHE A 89 -2.12 -37.53 -6.82
C PHE A 89 -1.74 -38.18 -8.16
N VAL A 90 -0.54 -37.88 -8.68
CA VAL A 90 -0.02 -38.43 -9.94
C VAL A 90 1.45 -38.77 -9.79
N ALA A 91 1.88 -39.92 -10.33
CA ALA A 91 3.29 -40.29 -10.38
C ALA A 91 4.04 -39.50 -11.46
N PRO A 92 5.28 -39.06 -11.22
CA PRO A 92 6.07 -38.35 -12.21
C PRO A 92 6.35 -39.26 -13.41
N ARG A 93 5.96 -38.81 -14.61
CA ARG A 93 6.28 -39.50 -15.87
C ARG A 93 7.51 -38.88 -16.50
N SER A 94 8.52 -39.69 -16.81
CA SER A 94 9.70 -39.21 -17.53
C SER A 94 9.30 -38.76 -18.94
N MET A 95 9.45 -37.47 -19.23
CA MET A 95 9.42 -36.96 -20.60
C MET A 95 10.86 -36.87 -21.10
N LYS A 96 11.18 -37.60 -22.17
CA LYS A 96 12.45 -37.39 -22.87
C LYS A 96 12.28 -36.17 -23.75
N LEU A 97 12.99 -35.08 -23.42
CA LEU A 97 13.09 -33.95 -24.32
C LEU A 97 13.87 -34.40 -25.57
N PRO A 98 13.53 -33.87 -26.75
CA PRO A 98 14.37 -34.05 -27.93
C PRO A 98 15.82 -33.60 -27.64
N PRO A 99 16.83 -34.29 -28.19
CA PRO A 99 18.24 -33.93 -27.99
C PRO A 99 18.54 -32.46 -28.30
N ASP A 100 17.85 -31.91 -29.31
CA ASP A 100 18.07 -30.54 -29.81
C ASP A 100 17.22 -29.47 -29.11
N ALA A 101 16.46 -29.84 -28.06
CA ALA A 101 15.53 -28.92 -27.41
C ALA A 101 16.21 -27.64 -26.89
N SER A 102 17.43 -27.78 -26.33
CA SER A 102 18.21 -26.65 -25.83
C SER A 102 18.58 -25.66 -26.95
N MET A 103 19.00 -26.16 -28.11
CA MET A 103 19.32 -25.34 -29.29
C MET A 103 18.07 -24.65 -29.85
N ILE A 104 16.94 -25.35 -29.88
CA ILE A 104 15.66 -24.81 -30.36
C ILE A 104 15.19 -23.69 -29.43
N PHE A 105 15.25 -23.86 -28.10
CA PHE A 105 14.82 -22.84 -27.15
C PHE A 105 15.71 -21.59 -27.15
N GLN A 106 17.01 -21.75 -27.40
CA GLN A 106 17.94 -20.62 -27.51
C GLN A 106 17.65 -19.76 -28.75
N ASN A 107 17.20 -20.37 -29.85
CA ASN A 107 16.98 -19.68 -31.11
C ASN A 107 15.49 -19.42 -31.42
N LEU A 108 14.58 -19.67 -30.46
CA LEU A 108 13.13 -19.67 -30.68
C LEU A 108 12.59 -18.36 -31.26
N PHE A 109 13.19 -17.22 -30.88
CA PHE A 109 12.77 -15.89 -31.31
C PHE A 109 13.84 -15.14 -32.13
N GLY A 110 14.88 -15.84 -32.61
CA GLY A 110 15.93 -15.23 -33.43
C GLY A 110 16.83 -14.22 -32.70
N LEU A 111 16.70 -14.09 -31.38
CA LEU A 111 17.57 -13.24 -30.56
C LEU A 111 18.90 -13.97 -30.33
N ARG A 112 19.90 -13.69 -31.17
CA ARG A 112 21.29 -14.09 -30.91
C ARG A 112 21.77 -13.38 -29.65
N THR A 113 21.67 -14.02 -28.49
CA THR A 113 22.36 -13.55 -27.29
C THR A 113 23.84 -13.77 -27.53
N GLN A 114 24.56 -12.72 -27.95
CA GLN A 114 26.01 -12.73 -27.96
C GLN A 114 26.45 -13.05 -26.53
N LYS A 115 27.02 -14.22 -26.32
CA LYS A 115 27.57 -14.62 -25.02
C LYS A 115 28.76 -13.69 -24.79
N SER A 116 28.56 -12.61 -24.03
CA SER A 116 29.67 -11.76 -23.62
C SER A 116 30.63 -12.65 -22.85
N ALA A 117 31.85 -12.77 -23.37
CA ALA A 117 32.91 -13.50 -22.71
C ALA A 117 33.13 -12.85 -21.34
N SER A 118 32.78 -13.57 -20.28
CA SER A 118 33.18 -13.21 -18.92
C SER A 118 34.69 -13.29 -18.87
N VAL A 119 35.34 -12.12 -18.86
CA VAL A 119 36.76 -11.96 -18.56
C VAL A 119 37.00 -12.50 -17.14
N VAL A 120 37.98 -13.39 -17.02
CA VAL A 120 38.49 -13.96 -15.76
C VAL A 120 39.28 -12.90 -15.01
#